data_AF-A0A8H2XA62-F1
#
_entry.id   AF-A0A8H2XA62-F1
#
_cell.length_a   1.000
_cell.length_b   1.000
_cell.length_c   1.000
_cell.angle_alpha   90.00
_cell.angle_beta   90.00
_cell.angle_gamma   90.00
#
_symmetry.space_group_name_H-M   'P 1'
#
loop_
_entity.id
_entity.type
_entity.pdbx_description
1 polymer ?
#
loop_
_entity_poly.entity_id
_entity_poly.type
_entity_poly.pdbx_seq_one_letter_code
_entity_poly.pdbx_strand_id
1 'polypeptide(L)'
;YLGGHSDLLCGVLAVSLESFLLLRSLRTLELRVTRQAASGEALAQWLHKISQIPAGETWDGVRGGVIKRVWHASLQEQDRDWIKKQMPGGGPACFTIMLEDPNEARLLPYLLELFTPATSLGGVESLIEQRYLSDPKEDKRNLRLSIGLEGIEDLKEDLRQGLNKVGDKVKEIV
;
A
#
# COMPACT_ATOMS: atom_id res chain seq x y z
N TYR A 1 -14.02 -21.91 20.15
CA TYR A 1 -15.02 -20.83 20.30
C TYR A 1 -14.44 -19.86 21.31
N LEU A 2 -13.85 -18.74 20.85
CA LEU A 2 -13.47 -17.60 21.71
C LEU A 2 -14.76 -16.85 22.08
N GLY A 3 -15.68 -17.58 22.70
CA GLY A 3 -17.00 -17.13 23.08
C GLY A 3 -16.92 -16.40 24.39
N GLY A 4 -17.20 -15.10 24.31
CA GLY A 4 -17.73 -14.25 25.38
C GLY A 4 -17.71 -14.83 26.78
N HIS A 5 -16.58 -14.71 27.45
CA HIS A 5 -16.44 -14.22 28.82
C HIS A 5 -14.98 -13.82 28.96
N SER A 6 -14.73 -12.54 29.18
CA SER A 6 -13.41 -12.05 29.55
C SER A 6 -13.15 -12.41 31.01
N ASP A 7 -13.10 -13.72 31.31
CA ASP A 7 -12.70 -14.25 32.61
C ASP A 7 -11.18 -14.34 32.63
N LEU A 8 -10.54 -13.18 32.75
CA LEU A 8 -9.17 -13.06 33.22
C LEU A 8 -9.23 -12.24 34.52
N LEU A 9 -9.55 -12.96 35.60
CA LEU A 9 -9.40 -12.62 37.03
C LEU A 9 -9.96 -11.25 37.47
N CYS A 10 -11.20 -11.26 37.99
CA CYS A 10 -11.74 -10.21 38.86
C CYS A 10 -11.77 -8.77 38.30
N GLY A 11 -11.96 -8.58 36.98
CA GLY A 11 -12.35 -7.29 36.42
C GLY A 11 -11.34 -6.13 36.54
N VAL A 12 -10.12 -6.41 37.01
CA VAL A 12 -9.01 -5.45 37.03
C VAL A 12 -8.06 -5.82 35.91
N LEU A 13 -8.11 -5.09 34.80
CA LEU A 13 -6.97 -5.04 33.90
C LEU A 13 -5.86 -4.26 34.61
N ALA A 14 -4.99 -4.96 35.35
CA ALA A 14 -3.67 -4.45 35.71
C ALA A 14 -2.76 -4.47 34.46
N VAL A 15 -3.23 -3.85 33.38
CA VAL A 15 -2.59 -3.85 32.08
C VAL A 15 -2.62 -2.42 31.55
N SER A 16 -1.54 -1.99 30.93
CA SER A 16 -1.43 -0.64 30.40
C SER A 16 -2.47 -0.37 29.31
N LEU A 17 -2.80 0.90 29.08
CA LEU A 17 -3.74 1.31 28.03
C LEU A 17 -3.33 0.75 26.65
N GLU A 18 -2.02 0.70 26.35
CA GLU A 18 -1.51 0.13 25.09
C GLU A 18 -1.86 -1.36 24.95
N SER A 19 -1.75 -2.12 26.04
CA SER A 19 -2.07 -3.54 26.04
C SER A 19 -3.56 -3.79 25.80
N PHE A 20 -4.43 -2.97 26.42
CA PHE A 20 -5.86 -3.02 26.15
C PHE A 20 -6.18 -2.70 24.67
N LEU A 21 -5.56 -1.65 24.11
CA LEU A 21 -5.74 -1.28 22.70
C LEU A 21 -5.24 -2.36 21.73
N LEU A 22 -4.13 -3.02 22.06
CA LEU A 22 -3.61 -4.16 21.31
C LEU A 22 -4.61 -5.33 21.32
N LEU A 23 -5.07 -5.77 22.49
CA LEU A 23 -6.05 -6.86 22.60
C LEU A 23 -7.36 -6.54 21.86
N ARG A 24 -7.81 -5.29 21.93
CA ARG A 24 -8.96 -4.81 21.14
C ARG A 24 -8.70 -4.93 19.64
N SER A 25 -7.52 -4.52 19.17
CA SER A 25 -7.13 -4.58 17.75
C SER A 25 -6.98 -6.02 17.25
N LEU A 26 -6.48 -6.94 18.08
CA LEU A 26 -6.30 -8.35 17.74
C LEU A 26 -7.62 -9.06 17.41
N ARG A 27 -8.74 -8.67 18.05
CA ARG A 27 -10.07 -9.25 17.78
C ARG A 27 -10.54 -9.06 16.33
N THR A 28 -10.00 -8.08 15.61
CA THR A 28 -10.33 -7.81 14.20
C THR A 28 -9.17 -8.08 13.25
N LEU A 29 -8.04 -8.61 13.75
CA LEU A 29 -6.82 -8.76 12.96
C LEU A 29 -7.03 -9.59 11.69
N GLU A 30 -7.69 -10.74 11.81
CA GLU A 30 -7.92 -11.65 10.67
C GLU A 30 -8.72 -10.96 9.55
N LEU A 31 -9.80 -10.25 9.91
CA LEU A 31 -10.64 -9.52 8.96
C LEU A 31 -9.85 -8.41 8.25
N ARG A 32 -9.06 -7.66 9.01
CA ARG A 32 -8.25 -6.57 8.48
C ARG A 32 -7.17 -7.09 7.54
N VAL A 33 -6.34 -8.02 8.00
CA VAL A 33 -5.22 -8.57 7.22
C VAL A 33 -5.71 -9.22 5.93
N THR A 34 -6.82 -9.98 5.98
CA THR A 34 -7.38 -10.62 4.78
C THR A 34 -7.86 -9.59 3.76
N ARG A 35 -8.58 -8.56 4.21
CA ARG A 35 -9.07 -7.47 3.35
C ARG A 35 -7.91 -6.65 2.76
N GLN A 36 -6.90 -6.35 3.56
CA GLN A 36 -5.72 -5.58 3.17
C GLN A 36 -4.86 -6.36 2.17
N ALA A 37 -4.66 -7.66 2.38
CA ALA A 37 -3.93 -8.52 1.45
C ALA A 37 -4.63 -8.58 0.09
N ALA A 38 -5.94 -8.86 0.06
CA ALA A 38 -6.71 -8.90 -1.18
C ALA A 38 -6.68 -7.55 -1.94
N SER A 39 -6.80 -6.43 -1.22
CA SER A 39 -6.72 -5.08 -1.83
C SER A 39 -5.31 -4.76 -2.32
N GLY A 40 -4.30 -5.12 -1.55
CA GLY A 40 -2.89 -4.96 -1.90
C GLY A 40 -2.52 -5.70 -3.18
N GLU A 41 -2.91 -6.97 -3.30
CA GLU A 41 -2.71 -7.73 -4.52
C GLU A 41 -3.45 -7.12 -5.72
N ALA A 42 -4.73 -6.78 -5.55
CA ALA A 42 -5.52 -6.19 -6.63
C ALA A 42 -4.90 -4.88 -7.14
N LEU A 43 -4.44 -4.02 -6.22
CA LEU A 43 -3.82 -2.75 -6.56
C LEU A 43 -2.44 -2.94 -7.18
N ALA A 44 -1.63 -3.86 -6.66
CA ALA A 44 -0.32 -4.19 -7.22
C ALA A 44 -0.43 -4.75 -8.65
N GLN A 45 -1.41 -5.62 -8.92
CA GLN A 45 -1.68 -6.14 -10.26
C GLN A 45 -2.14 -5.02 -11.22
N TRP A 46 -2.98 -4.11 -10.74
CA TRP A 46 -3.45 -2.95 -11.52
C TRP A 46 -2.28 -2.02 -11.90
N LEU A 47 -1.44 -1.63 -10.92
CA LEU A 47 -0.23 -0.82 -11.15
C LEU A 47 0.78 -1.53 -12.05
N HIS A 48 0.91 -2.85 -11.92
CA HIS A 48 1.81 -3.64 -12.78
C HIS A 48 1.37 -3.63 -14.24
N LYS A 49 0.07 -3.67 -14.52
CA LYS A 49 -0.45 -3.52 -15.89
C LYS A 49 -0.11 -2.15 -16.46
N ILE A 50 -0.29 -1.08 -15.69
CA ILE A 50 0.09 0.29 -16.07
C ILE A 50 1.59 0.37 -16.38
N SER A 51 2.44 -0.30 -15.58
CA SER A 51 3.90 -0.26 -15.80
C SER A 51 4.36 -0.94 -17.09
N GLN A 52 3.50 -1.75 -17.75
CA GLN A 52 3.82 -2.35 -19.05
C GLN A 52 3.45 -1.45 -20.24
N ILE A 53 2.74 -0.35 -20.00
CA ILE A 53 2.25 0.53 -21.06
C ILE A 53 3.36 1.53 -21.44
N PRO A 54 3.71 1.64 -22.73
CA PRO A 54 4.77 2.53 -23.18
C PRO A 54 4.41 4.00 -22.99
N ALA A 55 5.43 4.85 -22.90
CA ALA A 55 5.25 6.29 -22.83
C ALA A 55 4.49 6.81 -24.06
N GLY A 56 3.47 7.65 -23.83
CA GLY A 56 2.62 8.22 -24.88
C GLY A 56 1.26 7.52 -25.04
N GLU A 57 1.09 6.32 -24.49
CA GLU A 57 -0.20 5.65 -24.40
C GLU A 57 -0.86 5.89 -23.04
N THR A 58 -2.12 5.51 -22.89
CA THR A 58 -2.88 5.61 -21.64
C THR A 58 -3.61 4.31 -21.40
N TRP A 59 -3.60 3.84 -20.16
CA TRP A 59 -4.36 2.67 -19.74
C TRP A 59 -5.11 2.96 -18.45
N ASP A 60 -6.41 2.66 -18.46
CA ASP A 60 -7.32 2.92 -17.36
C ASP A 60 -7.19 4.35 -16.78
N GLY A 61 -7.06 5.32 -17.69
CA GLY A 61 -6.93 6.74 -17.34
C GLY A 61 -5.58 7.16 -16.78
N VAL A 62 -4.57 6.28 -16.71
CA VAL A 62 -3.20 6.61 -16.28
C VAL A 62 -2.27 6.60 -17.48
N ARG A 63 -1.42 7.64 -17.60
CA ARG A 63 -0.41 7.72 -18.66
C ARG A 63 0.61 6.57 -18.55
N GLY A 64 0.96 5.97 -19.68
CA GLY A 64 2.04 4.98 -19.78
C GLY A 64 3.41 5.60 -19.53
N GLY A 65 4.39 4.77 -19.18
CA GLY A 65 5.75 5.21 -18.87
C GLY A 65 5.91 6.05 -17.59
N VAL A 66 4.91 6.07 -16.70
CA VAL A 66 5.03 6.73 -15.38
C VAL A 66 5.64 5.81 -14.31
N ILE A 67 5.26 4.53 -14.32
CA ILE A 67 5.74 3.53 -13.37
C ILE A 67 6.80 2.67 -14.07
N LYS A 68 8.01 2.67 -13.52
CA LYS A 68 9.11 1.81 -13.98
C LYS A 68 8.88 0.35 -13.63
N ARG A 69 8.51 0.10 -12.37
CA ARG A 69 8.46 -1.24 -11.80
C ARG A 69 7.55 -1.30 -10.58
N VAL A 70 6.96 -2.48 -10.38
CA VAL A 70 6.16 -2.82 -9.19
C VAL A 70 6.77 -4.08 -8.57
N TRP A 71 7.00 -4.05 -7.26
CA TRP A 71 7.42 -5.22 -6.49
C TRP A 71 6.31 -5.63 -5.55
N HIS A 72 5.70 -6.77 -5.80
CA HIS A 72 4.71 -7.40 -4.93
C HIS A 72 4.83 -8.93 -5.05
N ALA A 73 4.55 -9.68 -3.98
CA ALA A 73 4.73 -11.13 -3.96
C ALA A 73 3.89 -11.85 -5.04
N SER A 74 2.66 -11.40 -5.28
CA SER A 74 1.78 -11.98 -6.31
C SER A 74 2.29 -11.85 -7.75
N LEU A 75 3.27 -10.97 -8.01
CA LEU A 75 3.86 -10.76 -9.32
C LEU A 75 5.07 -11.68 -9.59
N GLN A 76 5.52 -12.45 -8.59
CA GLN A 76 6.66 -13.37 -8.71
C GLN A 76 6.18 -14.71 -9.28
N GLU A 77 6.08 -14.81 -10.61
CA GLU A 77 5.52 -15.99 -11.28
C GLU A 77 6.29 -17.28 -10.99
N GLN A 78 7.62 -17.22 -10.89
CA GLN A 78 8.49 -18.37 -10.64
C GLN A 78 8.31 -18.94 -9.22
N ASP A 79 7.89 -18.09 -8.27
CA ASP A 79 7.78 -18.38 -6.85
C ASP A 79 6.33 -18.59 -6.38
N ARG A 80 5.39 -18.58 -7.34
CA ARG A 80 3.95 -18.54 -7.09
C ARG A 80 3.47 -19.67 -6.18
N ASP A 81 4.02 -20.87 -6.32
CA ASP A 81 3.55 -22.06 -5.60
C ASP A 81 3.83 -21.99 -4.10
N TRP A 82 5.01 -21.52 -3.68
CA TRP A 82 5.32 -21.41 -2.25
C TRP A 82 4.75 -20.12 -1.67
N ILE A 83 4.70 -19.02 -2.44
CA ILE A 83 4.04 -17.78 -2.01
C ILE A 83 2.58 -18.04 -1.69
N LYS A 84 1.85 -18.79 -2.53
CA LYS A 84 0.46 -19.16 -2.25
C LYS A 84 0.31 -20.02 -1.00
N LYS A 85 1.27 -20.91 -0.72
CA LYS A 85 1.28 -21.73 0.51
C LYS A 85 1.52 -20.88 1.76
N GLN A 86 2.43 -19.91 1.69
CA GLN A 86 2.77 -19.05 2.83
C GLN A 86 1.76 -17.92 3.04
N MET A 87 1.19 -17.38 1.97
CA MET A 87 0.34 -16.19 1.95
C MET A 87 -0.99 -16.46 1.22
N PRO A 88 -1.84 -17.35 1.76
CA PRO A 88 -3.07 -17.79 1.08
C PRO A 88 -4.10 -16.67 0.87
N GLY A 89 -3.98 -15.55 1.59
CA GLY A 89 -4.90 -14.39 1.53
C GLY A 89 -4.58 -13.33 0.47
N GLY A 90 -3.60 -13.55 -0.40
CA GLY A 90 -3.30 -12.64 -1.52
C GLY A 90 -2.05 -11.78 -1.35
N GLY A 91 -0.95 -12.35 -0.86
CA GLY A 91 0.32 -11.63 -0.73
C GLY A 91 0.32 -10.50 0.33
N PRO A 92 1.37 -9.65 0.35
CA PRO A 92 1.51 -8.61 1.36
C PRO A 92 0.68 -7.36 1.05
N ALA A 93 0.00 -6.82 2.06
CA ALA A 93 -0.68 -5.53 1.96
C ALA A 93 0.27 -4.33 1.75
N CYS A 94 1.58 -4.53 1.93
CA CYS A 94 2.60 -3.50 1.78
C CYS A 94 3.53 -3.88 0.62
N PHE A 95 3.77 -2.94 -0.29
CA PHE A 95 4.55 -3.19 -1.50
C PHE A 95 5.18 -1.91 -2.05
N THR A 96 6.07 -2.05 -3.03
CA THR A 96 6.84 -0.92 -3.56
C THR A 96 6.56 -0.72 -5.04
N ILE A 97 6.47 0.54 -5.46
CA ILE A 97 6.56 0.95 -6.86
C ILE A 97 7.78 1.84 -7.06
N MET A 98 8.36 1.79 -8.25
CA MET A 98 9.38 2.74 -8.70
C MET A 98 8.77 3.55 -9.84
N LEU A 99 8.74 4.87 -9.69
CA LEU A 99 8.38 5.77 -10.80
C LEU A 99 9.58 5.96 -11.75
N GLU A 100 9.35 6.45 -12.96
CA GLU A 100 10.44 6.79 -13.89
C GLU A 100 11.22 8.02 -13.42
N ASP A 101 10.53 9.08 -12.97
CA ASP A 101 11.13 10.35 -12.53
C ASP A 101 11.17 10.47 -10.99
N PRO A 102 12.34 10.73 -10.38
CA PRO A 102 12.46 10.97 -8.93
C PRO A 102 11.69 12.22 -8.44
N ASN A 103 11.47 13.22 -9.29
CA ASN A 103 10.67 14.40 -8.92
C ASN A 103 9.19 14.05 -8.80
N GLU A 104 8.68 13.21 -9.69
CA GLU A 104 7.33 12.67 -9.57
C GLU A 104 7.19 11.84 -8.30
N ALA A 105 8.18 11.00 -7.98
CA ALA A 105 8.16 10.19 -6.77
C ALA A 105 8.16 11.05 -5.50
N ARG A 106 8.86 12.19 -5.52
CA ARG A 106 8.88 13.16 -4.42
C ARG A 106 7.53 13.85 -4.21
N LEU A 107 6.81 14.16 -5.30
CA LEU A 107 5.59 14.96 -5.26
C LEU A 107 4.31 14.12 -5.08
N LEU A 108 4.26 12.92 -5.65
CA LEU A 108 3.06 12.08 -5.66
C LEU A 108 2.42 11.90 -4.28
N PRO A 109 3.16 11.59 -3.18
CA PRO A 109 2.57 11.46 -1.85
C PRO A 109 1.69 12.64 -1.41
N TYR A 110 2.05 13.86 -1.82
CA TYR A 110 1.39 15.09 -1.41
C TYR A 110 0.23 15.51 -2.33
N LEU A 111 -0.04 14.74 -3.38
CA LEU A 111 -1.11 15.00 -4.36
C LEU A 111 -2.28 14.02 -4.22
N LEU A 112 -2.15 13.03 -3.33
CA LEU A 112 -3.17 12.02 -3.04
C LEU A 112 -4.06 12.49 -1.89
N GLU A 113 -5.34 12.12 -1.93
CA GLU A 113 -6.35 12.48 -0.94
C GLU A 113 -6.61 11.36 0.06
N LEU A 114 -6.46 10.09 -0.34
CA LEU A 114 -6.67 8.93 0.54
C LEU A 114 -5.36 8.41 1.11
N PHE A 115 -4.29 8.37 0.31
CA PHE A 115 -2.99 7.93 0.78
C PHE A 115 -2.31 9.01 1.61
N THR A 116 -2.07 8.72 2.90
CA THR A 116 -1.38 9.65 3.79
C THR A 116 0.15 9.50 3.69
N PRO A 117 0.93 10.59 3.55
CA PRO A 117 2.39 10.55 3.62
C PRO A 117 2.89 10.16 5.02
N ALA A 118 3.32 8.90 5.21
CA ALA A 118 3.85 8.43 6.49
C ALA A 118 4.75 7.20 6.38
N THR A 119 5.76 7.13 7.26
CA THR A 119 6.74 6.02 7.35
C THR A 119 6.19 4.76 8.05
N SER A 120 5.01 4.82 8.66
CA SER A 120 4.40 3.66 9.33
C SER A 120 3.79 2.67 8.31
N LEU A 121 3.20 1.57 8.81
CA LEU A 121 2.49 0.58 8.01
C LEU A 121 1.51 -0.23 8.87
N GLY A 122 0.55 -0.92 8.23
CA GLY A 122 -0.35 -1.87 8.88
C GLY A 122 -1.50 -1.25 9.68
N GLY A 123 -1.70 0.07 9.58
CA GLY A 123 -2.89 0.78 10.03
C GLY A 123 -4.13 0.40 9.22
N VAL A 124 -5.27 1.02 9.52
CA VAL A 124 -6.49 0.86 8.70
C VAL A 124 -6.54 1.84 7.54
N GLU A 125 -5.71 2.88 7.61
CA GLU A 125 -5.51 3.90 6.61
C GLU A 125 -4.41 3.50 5.63
N SER A 126 -4.60 3.88 4.37
CA SER A 126 -3.61 3.71 3.32
C SER A 126 -2.50 4.75 3.45
N LEU A 127 -1.25 4.30 3.39
CA LEU A 127 -0.06 5.14 3.54
C LEU A 127 0.83 5.03 2.32
N ILE A 128 1.54 6.12 2.01
CA ILE A 128 2.55 6.18 0.97
C ILE A 128 3.82 6.86 1.49
N GLU A 129 4.98 6.32 1.17
CA GLU A 129 6.27 6.85 1.62
C GLU A 129 7.32 6.80 0.50
N GLN A 130 8.04 7.90 0.30
CA GLN A 130 9.29 7.88 -0.46
C GLN A 130 10.41 7.26 0.37
N ARG A 131 10.87 6.06 0.00
CA ARG A 131 11.80 5.25 0.80
C ARG A 131 13.12 5.94 1.12
N TYR A 132 13.62 6.77 0.19
CA TYR A 132 14.83 7.57 0.35
C TYR A 132 14.83 8.47 1.60
N LEU A 133 13.66 8.95 2.04
CA LEU A 133 13.55 9.83 3.21
C LEU A 133 13.87 9.11 4.53
N SER A 134 13.60 7.81 4.59
CA SER A 134 13.86 6.97 5.76
C SER A 134 15.14 6.16 5.64
N ASP A 135 15.58 5.84 4.43
CA ASP A 135 16.86 5.21 4.15
C ASP A 135 17.56 5.92 2.98
N PRO A 136 18.57 6.77 3.23
CA PRO A 136 19.27 7.50 2.17
C PRO A 136 20.01 6.62 1.16
N LYS A 137 20.13 5.31 1.39
CA LYS A 137 20.72 4.35 0.45
C LYS A 137 19.72 3.87 -0.61
N GLU A 138 18.43 4.08 -0.40
CA GLU A 138 17.38 3.70 -1.34
C GLU A 138 17.31 4.63 -2.56
N ASP A 139 16.75 4.14 -3.67
CA ASP A 139 16.51 4.96 -4.86
C ASP A 139 15.43 6.01 -4.59
N LYS A 140 15.67 7.26 -4.99
CA LYS A 140 14.70 8.37 -4.85
C LYS A 140 13.38 8.12 -5.56
N ARG A 141 13.34 7.21 -6.52
CA ARG A 141 12.14 6.83 -7.28
C ARG A 141 11.25 5.82 -6.55
N ASN A 142 11.74 5.20 -5.47
CA ASN A 142 11.01 4.16 -4.74
C ASN A 142 9.95 4.76 -3.81
N LEU A 143 8.71 4.36 -4.03
CA LEU A 143 7.57 4.64 -3.17
C LEU A 143 7.03 3.33 -2.58
N ARG A 144 6.91 3.27 -1.26
CA ARG A 144 6.27 2.16 -0.55
C ARG A 144 4.82 2.53 -0.25
N LEU A 145 3.91 1.64 -0.60
CA LEU A 145 2.49 1.73 -0.27
C LEU A 145 2.16 0.71 0.82
N SER A 146 1.41 1.13 1.84
CA SER A 146 0.78 0.25 2.81
C SER A 146 -0.73 0.39 2.66
N ILE A 147 -1.40 -0.68 2.24
CA ILE A 147 -2.83 -0.61 1.89
C ILE A 147 -3.72 -0.79 3.13
N GLY A 148 -4.64 0.14 3.31
CA GLY A 148 -5.65 0.18 4.35
C GLY A 148 -6.91 -0.63 4.01
N LEU A 149 -8.04 -0.23 4.59
CA LEU A 149 -9.33 -0.90 4.46
C LEU A 149 -10.31 -0.20 3.50
N GLU A 150 -9.85 0.85 2.81
CA GLU A 150 -10.66 1.65 1.88
C GLU A 150 -11.22 0.83 0.70
N GLY A 151 -12.16 1.42 -0.03
CA GLY A 151 -12.66 0.85 -1.28
C GLY A 151 -11.54 0.75 -2.33
N ILE A 152 -11.40 -0.41 -2.97
CA ILE A 152 -10.33 -0.62 -3.95
C ILE A 152 -10.45 0.34 -5.15
N GLU A 153 -11.66 0.65 -5.57
CA GLU A 153 -11.88 1.58 -6.68
C GLU A 153 -11.59 3.03 -6.27
N ASP A 154 -11.83 3.40 -5.02
CA ASP A 154 -11.47 4.73 -4.48
C ASP A 154 -9.94 4.89 -4.45
N LEU A 155 -9.21 3.85 -3.99
CA LEU A 155 -7.75 3.85 -3.99
C LEU A 155 -7.17 3.94 -5.41
N LYS A 156 -7.78 3.25 -6.39
CA LYS A 156 -7.37 3.34 -7.80
C LYS A 156 -7.63 4.73 -8.36
N GLU A 157 -8.80 5.31 -8.07
CA GLU A 157 -9.15 6.65 -8.53
C GLU A 157 -8.21 7.71 -7.95
N ASP A 158 -7.90 7.64 -6.66
CA ASP A 158 -6.95 8.56 -6.01
C ASP A 158 -5.56 8.47 -6.68
N LEU A 159 -5.04 7.26 -6.88
CA LEU A 159 -3.77 7.06 -7.59
C LEU A 159 -3.83 7.49 -9.05
N ARG A 160 -4.93 7.25 -9.75
CA ARG A 160 -5.13 7.66 -11.14
C ARG A 160 -5.05 9.18 -11.27
N GLN A 161 -5.75 9.91 -10.40
CA GLN A 161 -5.69 11.36 -10.36
C GLN A 161 -4.29 11.85 -9.98
N GLY A 162 -3.68 11.28 -8.94
CA GLY A 162 -2.35 11.68 -8.47
C GLY A 162 -1.26 11.49 -9.53
N LEU A 163 -1.24 10.35 -10.22
CA LEU A 163 -0.25 10.02 -11.26
C LEU A 163 -0.36 10.89 -12.52
N ASN A 164 -1.57 11.40 -12.80
CA ASN A 164 -1.78 12.38 -13.87
C ASN A 164 -1.36 13.79 -13.41
N LYS A 165 -1.88 14.26 -12.27
CA LYS A 165 -1.56 15.58 -11.69
C LYS A 165 -0.05 15.78 -11.50
N VAL A 166 0.67 14.74 -11.05
CA VAL A 166 2.10 14.84 -10.80
C VAL A 166 2.91 15.10 -12.06
N GLY A 167 2.51 14.51 -13.19
CA GLY A 167 3.17 14.73 -14.48
C GLY A 167 3.02 16.17 -14.98
N ASP A 168 1.91 16.82 -14.67
CA ASP A 168 1.69 18.24 -15.00
C ASP A 168 2.46 19.15 -14.04
N LYS A 169 2.46 18.85 -12.74
CA LYS A 169 3.18 19.64 -11.73
C LYS A 169 4.70 19.64 -11.92
N VAL A 170 5.29 18.53 -12.34
CA VAL A 170 6.73 18.49 -12.62
C VAL A 170 7.07 19.40 -13.81
N LYS A 171 6.23 19.45 -14.86
CA LYS A 171 6.43 20.35 -16.02
C LYS A 171 6.28 21.83 -15.67
N GLU A 172 5.54 22.17 -14.61
CA GLU A 172 5.40 23.56 -14.14
C GLU A 172 6.61 24.04 -13.31
N ILE A 173 7.35 23.12 -12.67
CA ILE A 173 8.44 23.43 -11.74
C ILE A 173 9.81 23.45 -12.45
N VAL A 174 9.95 22.71 -13.55
CA VAL A 174 11.16 22.60 -14.38
C VAL A 174 11.12 23.60 -15.52
#